data_AF-C3W889-F1
#
_entry.id   AF-C3W889-F1
#
_cell.length_a   1.000
_cell.length_b   1.000
_cell.length_c   1.000
_cell.angle_alpha   90.00
_cell.angle_beta   90.00
_cell.angle_gamma   90.00
#
_symmetry.space_group_name_H-M   'P 1'
#
loop_
_entity.id
_entity.type
_entity.pdbx_description
1 polymer ?
#
loop_
_entity_poly.entity_id
_entity_poly.type
_entity_poly.pdbx_seq_one_letter_code
_entity_poly.pdbx_strand_id
1 'polypeptide(L)' 'GTTRWNPTPEQLRTLEEMYRRGTRTPTADQIQYITGQLRRYGKIEGKNVFYWF' A
#
# COMPACT_ATOMS: atom_id res chain seq x y z
N GLY A 1 -19.04 -2.57 -10.27
CA GLY A 1 -17.73 -3.10 -10.63
C GLY A 1 -16.70 -2.47 -9.73
N THR A 2 -15.89 -3.28 -9.04
CA THR A 2 -14.84 -2.75 -8.15
C THR A 2 -13.86 -1.93 -8.98
N THR A 3 -13.81 -0.61 -8.75
CA THR A 3 -12.87 0.26 -9.44
C THR A 3 -11.45 -0.26 -9.16
N ARG A 4 -10.73 -0.61 -10.23
CA ARG A 4 -9.33 -1.04 -10.13
C ARG A 4 -8.55 0.10 -9.48
N TRP A 5 -7.80 -0.20 -8.43
CA TRP A 5 -6.96 0.81 -7.78
C TRP A 5 -5.91 1.32 -8.78
N ASN A 6 -5.82 2.63 -8.90
CA ASN A 6 -4.83 3.33 -9.71
C ASN A 6 -3.89 4.10 -8.75
N PRO A 7 -2.74 3.52 -8.38
CA PRO A 7 -1.86 4.11 -7.39
C PRO A 7 -1.25 5.42 -7.89
N THR A 8 -1.05 6.38 -6.99
CA THR A 8 -0.24 7.57 -7.30
C THR A 8 1.26 7.25 -7.25
N PRO A 9 2.12 8.06 -7.91
CA PRO A 9 3.57 7.88 -7.83
C PRO A 9 4.12 7.89 -6.40
N GLU A 10 3.54 8.68 -5.50
CA GLU A 10 3.90 8.73 -4.08
C GLU A 10 3.57 7.41 -3.37
N GLN A 11 2.42 6.80 -3.68
CA GLN A 11 2.03 5.51 -3.12
C GLN A 11 2.99 4.41 -3.56
N LEU A 12 3.31 4.35 -4.87
CA LEU A 12 4.26 3.37 -5.40
C LEU A 12 5.65 3.53 -4.78
N ARG A 13 6.19 4.75 -4.74
CA ARG A 13 7.52 5.01 -4.17
C ARG A 13 7.62 4.55 -2.71
N THR A 14 6.59 4.83 -1.91
CA THR A 14 6.54 4.45 -0.50
C THR A 14 6.48 2.93 -0.31
N LEU A 15 5.68 2.23 -1.13
CA LEU A 15 5.58 0.77 -1.14
C LEU A 15 6.90 0.11 -1.57
N GLU A 16 7.50 0.59 -2.66
CA GLU A 16 8.80 0.13 -3.17
C GLU A 16 9.92 0.29 -2.16
N GLU A 17 9.96 1.43 -1.45
CA GLU A 17 10.96 1.68 -0.42
C GLU A 17 10.86 0.67 0.73
N MET A 18 9.64 0.37 1.21
CA MET A 18 9.43 -0.65 2.23
C MET A 18 9.86 -2.04 1.75
N TYR A 19 9.55 -2.38 0.51
CA TYR A 19 9.96 -3.65 -0.10
C TYR A 19 11.48 -3.79 -0.20
N ARG A 20 12.16 -2.73 -0.65
CA ARG A 20 13.64 -2.67 -0.72
C ARG A 20 14.28 -2.77 0.66
N ARG A 21 13.63 -2.25 1.70
CA ARG A 21 14.07 -2.35 3.11
C ARG A 21 13.77 -3.72 3.76
N GLY A 22 13.13 -4.65 3.06
CA GLY A 22 12.94 -6.03 3.49
C GLY A 22 11.51 -6.43 3.84
N THR A 23 10.54 -5.53 3.78
CA THR A 23 9.13 -5.90 3.98
C THR A 23 8.63 -6.70 2.79
N ARG A 24 8.38 -8.00 2.98
CA ARG A 24 7.85 -8.90 1.93
C ARG A 24 6.47 -9.46 2.25
N THR A 25 6.09 -9.54 3.53
CA THR A 25 4.84 -10.15 3.94
C THR A 25 4.31 -9.37 5.15
N PRO A 26 3.65 -8.23 4.94
CA PRO A 26 3.15 -7.41 6.04
C PRO A 26 2.01 -8.14 6.77
N THR A 27 2.03 -8.04 8.10
CA THR A 27 0.92 -8.49 8.96
C THR A 27 -0.34 -7.64 8.73
N ALA A 28 -1.49 -8.10 9.23
CA ALA A 28 -2.75 -7.35 9.14
C ALA A 28 -2.63 -5.93 9.74
N ASP A 29 -1.95 -5.78 10.88
CA ASP A 29 -1.73 -4.49 11.53
C ASP A 29 -0.81 -3.59 10.69
N GLN A 30 0.24 -4.16 10.09
CA GLN A 30 1.11 -3.44 9.16
C GLN A 30 0.34 -3.00 7.91
N ILE A 31 -0.53 -3.84 7.35
CA ILE A 31 -1.38 -3.48 6.21
C ILE A 31 -2.29 -2.30 6.59
N GLN A 32 -2.92 -2.33 7.76
CA GLN A 32 -3.76 -1.22 8.23
C GLN A 32 -2.94 0.06 8.40
N TYR A 33 -1.76 -0.03 9.02
CA TYR A 33 -0.85 1.09 9.22
C TYR A 33 -0.40 1.71 7.88
N ILE A 34 0.11 0.89 6.96
CA ILE A 34 0.56 1.31 5.63
C ILE A 34 -0.59 1.95 4.86
N THR A 35 -1.77 1.32 4.87
CA THR A 35 -2.98 1.89 4.24
C THR A 35 -3.30 3.27 4.81
N GLY A 36 -3.24 3.43 6.13
CA GLY A 36 -3.43 4.72 6.80
C GLY A 36 -2.42 5.77 6.36
N GLN A 37 -1.14 5.40 6.25
CA GLN A 37 -0.11 6.32 5.74
C GLN A 37 -0.38 6.73 4.29
N LEU A 38 -0.69 5.77 3.41
CA LEU A 38 -0.84 5.97 1.97
C LEU A 38 -2.10 6.74 1.56
N ARG A 39 -3.13 6.79 2.42
CA ARG A 39 -4.36 7.57 2.18
C ARG A 39 -4.10 9.06 1.98
N ARG A 40 -3.00 9.59 2.52
CA ARG A 40 -2.62 11.01 2.31
C ARG A 40 -2.26 11.33 0.86
N TYR A 41 -1.93 10.31 0.07
CA TYR A 41 -1.49 10.44 -1.32
C TYR A 41 -2.57 10.04 -2.33
N GLY A 42 -3.75 9.60 -1.88
CA GLY A 42 -4.84 9.16 -2.75
C GLY A 42 -5.68 8.04 -2.15
N LYS A 43 -6.80 7.70 -2.80
CA LYS A 43 -7.69 6.62 -2.37
C LYS A 43 -6.96 5.26 -2.43
N ILE A 44 -7.02 4.52 -1.33
CA ILE A 44 -6.44 3.17 -1.19
C ILE A 44 -7.18 2.39 -0.11
N GLU A 45 -7.30 1.07 -0.31
CA GLU A 45 -7.87 0.11 0.63
C GLU A 45 -6.82 -0.93 1.06
N GLY A 46 -7.06 -1.61 2.19
CA GLY A 46 -6.14 -2.63 2.71
C GLY A 46 -5.83 -3.76 1.71
N LYS A 47 -6.83 -4.17 0.92
CA LYS A 47 -6.63 -5.17 -0.14
C LYS A 47 -5.61 -4.73 -1.20
N ASN A 48 -5.49 -3.42 -1.46
CA ASN A 48 -4.52 -2.92 -2.44
C ASN A 48 -3.09 -3.07 -1.92
N VAL A 49 -2.87 -2.79 -0.62
CA VAL A 49 -1.59 -3.02 0.04
C VAL A 49 -1.28 -4.52 0.09
N PHE A 50 -2.26 -5.35 0.45
CA PHE A 50 -2.11 -6.82 0.47
C PHE A 50 -1.75 -7.40 -0.90
N TYR A 51 -2.36 -6.94 -2.00
CA TYR A 51 -2.06 -7.46 -3.34
C TYR A 51 -0.78 -6.88 -3.95
N TRP A 52 -0.31 -5.75 -3.45
CA TRP A 52 0.93 -5.14 -3.94
C TRP A 52 2.17 -5.77 -3.29
N PHE A 53 2.11 -6.05 -1.98
CA PHE A 53 3.16 -6.74 -1.23
C PHE A 53 3.15 -8.25 -1.50
#